data_AF-A0A327VQ17-F1
#
_entry.id   AF-A0A327VQ17-F1
#
_cell.length_a   1.000
_cell.length_b   1.000
_cell.length_c   1.000
_cell.angle_alpha   90.00
_cell.angle_beta   90.00
_cell.angle_gamma   90.00
#
_symmetry.space_group_name_H-M   'P 1'
#
loop_
_entity.id
_entity.type
_entity.pdbx_description
1 polymer ?
#
loop_
_entity_poly.entity_id
_entity_poly.type
_entity_poly.pdbx_seq_one_letter_code
_entity_poly.pdbx_strand_id
1 'polypeptide(L)'
;MNHADEMVDAEIGSVLSRHIRASFDDNSLLAEVGLHSLSVLRIASELITDPDQEIDPTGLASVRTVGELRQWLRGLLTPKESLR
;
A
#
# COMPACT_ATOMS: atom_id res chain seq x y z
N MET A 1 7.92 18.28 -2.71
CA MET A 1 7.78 16.91 -2.20
C MET A 1 8.63 16.80 -0.95
N ASN A 2 8.07 16.33 0.16
CA ASN A 2 8.76 16.29 1.47
C ASN A 2 9.63 15.02 1.53
N HIS A 3 10.82 15.09 2.13
CA HIS A 3 11.74 13.94 2.22
C HIS A 3 11.13 12.70 2.89
N ALA A 4 10.20 12.90 3.83
CA ALA A 4 9.46 11.81 4.49
C ALA A 4 8.56 11.03 3.52
N ASP A 5 7.99 11.72 2.53
CA ASP A 5 7.08 11.17 1.54
C ASP A 5 7.82 10.29 0.52
N GLU A 6 9.03 10.71 0.13
CA GLU A 6 9.94 9.91 -0.70
C GLU A 6 10.40 8.63 0.03
N MET A 7 10.62 8.72 1.34
CA MET A 7 11.02 7.57 2.16
C MET A 7 9.88 6.54 2.29
N VAL A 8 8.64 7.01 2.47
CA VAL A 8 7.43 6.17 2.48
C VAL A 8 7.24 5.46 1.13
N ASP A 9 7.36 6.20 0.01
CA ASP A 9 7.24 5.60 -1.33
C ASP A 9 8.33 4.54 -1.58
N ALA A 10 9.56 4.77 -1.11
CA ALA A 10 10.65 3.81 -1.22
C ALA A 10 10.41 2.55 -0.37
N GLU A 11 9.86 2.71 0.83
CA GLU A 11 9.49 1.60 1.70
C GLU A 11 8.36 0.76 1.10
N ILE A 12 7.28 1.41 0.62
CA ILE A 12 6.19 0.73 -0.09
C ILE A 12 6.75 -0.03 -1.30
N GLY A 13 7.59 0.59 -2.12
CA GLY A 13 8.23 -0.07 -3.26
C GLY A 13 9.06 -1.29 -2.86
N SER A 14 9.80 -1.20 -1.76
CA SER A 14 10.59 -2.30 -1.21
C SER A 14 9.69 -3.48 -0.80
N VAL A 15 8.63 -3.21 -0.03
CA VAL A 15 7.70 -4.26 0.42
C VAL A 15 6.98 -4.90 -0.77
N LEU A 16 6.47 -4.12 -1.72
CA LEU A 16 5.81 -4.66 -2.92
C LEU A 16 6.73 -5.59 -3.70
N SER A 17 8.01 -5.24 -3.84
CA SER A 17 9.01 -6.06 -4.54
C SER A 17 9.34 -7.37 -3.83
N ARG A 18 9.06 -7.49 -2.52
CA ARG A 18 9.18 -8.78 -1.78
C ARG A 18 8.01 -9.70 -2.04
N HIS A 19 6.83 -9.14 -2.30
CA HIS A 19 5.59 -9.90 -2.49
C HIS A 19 5.26 -10.18 -3.97
N ILE A 20 5.74 -9.34 -4.89
CA ILE A 20 5.56 -9.50 -6.33
C ILE A 20 6.86 -10.04 -6.93
N ARG A 21 6.81 -11.23 -7.53
CA ARG A 21 7.96 -11.86 -8.19
C ARG A 21 8.09 -11.53 -9.68
N ALA A 22 7.04 -10.94 -10.27
CA ALA A 22 7.01 -10.54 -11.66
C ALA A 22 7.44 -9.07 -11.83
N SER A 23 7.86 -8.69 -13.04
CA SER A 23 7.93 -7.27 -13.37
C SER A 23 6.53 -6.65 -13.36
N PHE A 24 6.40 -5.45 -12.83
CA PHE A 24 5.13 -4.74 -12.73
C PHE A 24 5.33 -3.23 -12.93
N ASP A 25 4.26 -2.57 -13.33
CA ASP A 25 4.11 -1.12 -13.37
C ASP A 25 2.80 -0.70 -12.69
N ASP A 26 2.55 0.59 -12.57
CA ASP A 26 1.38 1.11 -11.84
C ASP A 26 0.04 0.67 -12.44
N ASN A 27 -0.02 0.33 -13.73
CA ASN A 27 -1.23 -0.14 -14.39
C ASN A 27 -1.41 -1.67 -14.30
N SER A 28 -0.39 -2.40 -13.83
CA SER A 28 -0.48 -3.85 -13.68
C SER A 28 -1.60 -4.21 -12.70
N LEU A 29 -2.46 -5.15 -13.07
CA LEU A 29 -3.54 -5.61 -12.20
C LEU A 29 -2.97 -6.41 -11.04
N LEU A 30 -3.50 -6.21 -9.83
CA LEU A 30 -3.08 -6.95 -8.64
C LEU A 30 -3.17 -8.46 -8.85
N ALA A 31 -4.24 -8.93 -9.50
CA ALA A 31 -4.42 -10.34 -9.80
C ALA A 31 -3.36 -10.90 -10.76
N GLU A 32 -2.88 -10.11 -11.72
CA GLU A 32 -1.87 -10.52 -12.71
C GLU A 32 -0.47 -10.62 -12.08
N VAL A 33 -0.20 -9.79 -11.07
CA VAL A 33 1.06 -9.79 -10.33
C VAL A 33 1.04 -10.73 -9.11
N GLY A 34 -0.04 -11.50 -8.93
CA GLY A 34 -0.19 -12.50 -7.86
C GLY A 34 -0.55 -11.91 -6.49
N LEU A 35 -1.03 -10.67 -6.45
CA LEU A 35 -1.54 -10.05 -5.23
C LEU A 35 -3.05 -10.26 -5.09
N HIS A 36 -3.44 -10.72 -3.90
CA HIS A 36 -4.84 -10.97 -3.52
C HIS A 36 -5.14 -10.26 -2.21
N SER A 37 -6.40 -10.21 -1.78
CA SER A 37 -6.83 -9.46 -0.59
C SER A 37 -6.00 -9.78 0.66
N LEU A 38 -5.65 -11.05 0.87
CA LEU A 38 -4.81 -11.45 2.01
C LEU A 38 -3.35 -10.99 1.87
N SER A 39 -2.78 -11.06 0.67
CA SER A 39 -1.44 -10.54 0.39
C SER A 39 -1.38 -9.04 0.63
N VAL A 40 -2.40 -8.30 0.20
CA VAL A 40 -2.50 -6.85 0.42
C VAL A 40 -2.60 -6.51 1.91
N LEU A 41 -3.41 -7.24 2.68
CA LEU A 41 -3.49 -7.06 4.12
C LEU A 41 -2.15 -7.36 4.82
N ARG A 42 -1.43 -8.38 4.35
CA ARG A 42 -0.09 -8.71 4.88
C ARG A 42 0.92 -7.60 4.60
N ILE A 43 0.91 -7.06 3.37
CA ILE A 43 1.74 -5.90 2.99
C ILE A 43 1.42 -4.70 3.87
N ALA A 44 0.13 -4.37 4.05
CA ALA A 44 -0.29 -3.26 4.91
C ALA A 44 0.18 -3.46 6.36
N SER A 45 0.01 -4.66 6.91
CA SER A 45 0.48 -5.01 8.26
C SER A 45 2.00 -4.94 8.44
N GLU A 46 2.79 -5.14 7.38
CA GLU A 46 4.25 -5.00 7.45
C GLU A 46 4.70 -3.53 7.49
N LEU A 47 3.90 -2.63 6.93
CA LEU A 47 4.19 -1.20 6.84
C LEU A 47 3.62 -0.41 8.01
N ILE A 48 2.50 -0.86 8.57
CA ILE A 48 1.84 -0.21 9.71
C ILE A 48 2.67 -0.47 10.97
N THR A 49 3.28 0.59 11.51
CA THR A 49 4.01 0.53 12.78
C THR A 49 3.12 0.82 13.99
N ASP A 50 1.98 1.48 13.78
CA ASP A 50 1.00 1.81 14.82
C ASP A 50 -0.04 0.69 14.96
N PRO A 51 -0.09 -0.03 16.10
CA PRO A 51 -1.05 -1.12 16.30
C PRO A 51 -2.51 -0.66 16.34
N ASP A 52 -2.78 0.63 16.57
CA ASP A 52 -4.12 1.21 16.61
C ASP A 52 -4.57 1.79 15.25
N GLN A 53 -3.72 1.68 14.21
CA GLN A 53 -4.06 2.15 12.87
C GLN A 53 -5.21 1.33 12.27
N GLU A 54 -6.35 1.99 12.05
CA GLU A 54 -7.49 1.37 11.39
C GLU A 54 -7.27 1.22 9.87
N ILE A 55 -7.65 0.06 9.35
CA ILE A 55 -7.65 -0.24 7.90
C ILE A 55 -9.08 -0.05 7.39
N ASP A 56 -9.30 0.87 6.46
CA ASP A 56 -10.59 1.04 5.78
C ASP A 56 -10.79 -0.07 4.72
N PRO A 57 -11.72 -1.02 4.94
CA PRO A 57 -11.98 -2.10 4.01
C PRO A 57 -12.66 -1.62 2.72
N THR A 58 -13.32 -0.46 2.73
CA THR A 58 -14.03 0.09 1.56
C THR A 58 -13.05 0.64 0.54
N GLY A 59 -12.06 1.41 1.02
CA GLY A 59 -10.93 1.85 0.20
C GLY A 59 -10.17 0.66 -0.40
N LEU A 60 -9.90 -0.38 0.40
CA LEU A 60 -9.24 -1.59 -0.07
C LEU A 60 -10.05 -2.33 -1.14
N ALA A 61 -11.37 -2.41 -0.97
CA ALA A 61 -12.26 -3.07 -1.93
C ALA A 61 -12.28 -2.40 -3.31
N SER A 62 -11.77 -1.18 -3.44
CA SER A 62 -11.70 -0.45 -4.71
C SER A 62 -10.35 -0.59 -5.43
N VAL A 63 -9.32 -1.13 -4.76
CA VAL A 63 -7.97 -1.27 -5.33
C VAL A 63 -7.92 -2.41 -6.34
N ARG A 64 -7.46 -2.14 -7.57
CA ARG A 64 -7.35 -3.13 -8.67
C ARG A 64 -5.96 -3.20 -9.28
N THR A 65 -5.20 -2.12 -9.23
CA THR A 65 -3.88 -1.97 -9.84
C THR A 65 -2.79 -1.74 -8.79
N VAL A 66 -1.53 -1.92 -9.19
CA VAL A 66 -0.38 -1.63 -8.32
C VAL A 66 -0.28 -0.14 -7.97
N GLY A 67 -0.61 0.75 -8.89
CA GLY A 67 -0.63 2.20 -8.64
C GLY A 67 -1.68 2.59 -7.59
N GLU A 68 -2.89 2.05 -7.71
CA GLU A 68 -3.95 2.23 -6.71
C GLU A 68 -3.55 1.66 -5.34
N LEU A 69 -2.87 0.52 -5.31
CA LEU A 69 -2.37 -0.07 -4.07
C LEU A 69 -1.33 0.84 -3.41
N ARG A 70 -0.39 1.38 -4.19
CA ARG A 70 0.63 2.30 -3.70
C ARG A 70 0.00 3.57 -3.11
N GLN A 71 -0.99 4.13 -3.80
CA GLN A 71 -1.75 5.29 -3.32
C GLN A 71 -2.53 4.98 -2.04
N TRP A 72 -3.18 3.82 -1.97
CA TRP A 72 -3.92 3.40 -0.78
C TRP A 72 -2.98 3.19 0.43
N LEU A 73 -1.85 2.51 0.25
CA LEU A 73 -0.84 2.32 1.30
C LEU A 73 -0.27 3.66 1.79
N ARG A 74 0.01 4.59 0.88
CA ARG A 74 0.45 5.93 1.25
C ARG A 74 -0.58 6.69 2.08
N GLY A 75 -1.86 6.55 1.74
CA GLY A 75 -2.96 7.12 2.52
C GLY A 75 -3.11 6.52 3.92
N LEU A 76 -2.68 5.26 4.12
CA LEU A 76 -2.63 4.63 5.44
C LEU A 76 -1.42 5.07 6.27
N LEU A 77 -0.26 5.26 5.64
CA LEU A 77 0.99 5.60 6.32
C LEU A 77 1.15 7.10 6.56
N THR A 78 0.42 7.92 5.81
CA THR A 78 0.34 9.35 6.08
C THR A 78 -0.64 9.53 7.23
N PRO A 79 -0.22 10.07 8.39
CA PRO A 79 -1.13 10.34 9.48
C PRO A 79 -2.27 11.20 8.95
N LYS A 80 -3.52 10.75 9.10
CA LYS A 80 -4.66 11.65 8.95
C LYS A 80 -4.54 12.69 10.04
N GLU A 81 -3.97 13.85 9.72
CA GLU A 81 -4.06 15.03 10.58
C GLU A 81 -5.53 15.24 10.94
N SER A 82 -5.83 15.03 12.24
CA SER A 82 -6.99 15.50 12.98
C SER A 82 -8.14 16.07 12.14
N LEU A 83 -9.15 15.25 11.83
CA LEU A 83 -10.50 15.80 11.75
C LEU A 83 -10.96 16.01 13.21
N ARG A 84 -10.59 17.16 13.78
CA ARG A 84 -11.28 17.74 14.94
C ARG A 84 -12.43 18.62 14.47
#